data_AF-A0A8J7DQU3-F1
#
_entry.id   AF-A0A8J7DQU3-F1
#
_cell.length_a   1.000
_cell.length_b   1.000
_cell.length_c   1.000
_cell.angle_alpha   90.00
_cell.angle_beta   90.00
_cell.angle_gamma   90.00
#
_symmetry.space_group_name_H-M   'P 1'
#
loop_
_entity.id
_entity.type
_entity.pdbx_description
1 polymer ?
#
loop_
_entity_poly.entity_id
_entity_poly.type
_entity_poly.pdbx_seq_one_letter_code
_entity_poly.pdbx_strand_id
1 'polypeptide(L)'
;MAEEQPKTKPKTKPGPKKSARQRFCTVEGCDRSHYAKGMCFKHWRASKGYGAGGDRVSANVSYDSSEQGKERHKRSYLKRQIIKKLTGKTSITEAFADPAAVAKLRASEATLDAVWEFFTKDQKAVLRQREEES
;
A
#
# COMPACT_ATOMS: atom_id res chain seq x y z
N MET A 1 -7.17 -12.42 30.90
CA MET A 1 -8.28 -11.72 30.19
C MET A 1 -8.28 -10.29 30.72
N ALA A 2 -7.95 -9.23 29.99
CA ALA A 2 -7.91 -8.98 28.57
C ALA A 2 -6.59 -8.28 28.19
N GLU A 3 -6.03 -8.69 27.05
CA GLU A 3 -4.80 -8.15 26.47
C GLU A 3 -5.13 -6.82 25.79
N GLU A 4 -4.69 -5.71 26.39
CA GLU A 4 -4.98 -4.37 25.88
C GLU A 4 -3.99 -4.00 24.77
N GLN A 5 -4.47 -4.05 23.52
CA GLN A 5 -3.72 -3.68 22.32
C GLN A 5 -3.34 -2.18 22.32
N PRO A 6 -2.09 -1.78 22.02
CA PRO A 6 -1.73 -0.37 21.91
C PRO A 6 -2.31 0.27 20.62
N LYS A 7 -3.34 1.10 20.79
CA LYS A 7 -3.98 1.88 19.73
C LYS A 7 -3.00 2.91 19.14
N THR A 8 -2.59 2.73 17.89
CA THR A 8 -1.75 3.72 17.17
C THR A 8 -2.57 4.97 16.83
N LYS A 9 -2.06 6.16 17.19
CA LYS A 9 -2.74 7.44 16.96
C LYS A 9 -2.72 7.82 15.47
N PRO A 10 -3.84 8.30 14.88
CA PRO A 10 -3.84 8.79 13.49
C PRO A 10 -3.02 10.08 13.37
N LYS A 11 -2.12 10.15 12.38
CA LYS A 11 -1.29 11.33 12.10
C LYS A 11 -2.12 12.43 11.42
N THR A 12 -2.81 13.27 12.20
CA THR A 12 -3.43 14.51 11.69
C THR A 12 -2.37 15.59 11.51
N LYS A 13 -2.27 16.17 10.31
CA LYS A 13 -1.36 17.30 10.03
C LYS A 13 -1.80 18.54 10.82
N PRO A 14 -0.89 19.29 11.47
CA PRO A 14 -1.26 20.51 12.18
C PRO A 14 -1.79 21.54 11.17
N GLY A 15 -3.01 22.01 11.40
CA GLY A 15 -3.62 23.10 10.63
C GLY A 15 -2.88 24.42 10.81
N PRO A 16 -2.98 25.36 9.86
CA PRO A 16 -2.25 26.62 9.92
C PRO A 16 -2.70 27.46 11.14
N LYS A 17 -1.71 27.96 11.89
CA LYS A 17 -1.90 28.78 13.10
C LYS A 17 -2.47 30.15 12.71
N LYS A 18 -3.55 30.58 13.37
CA LYS A 18 -4.19 31.88 13.11
C LYS A 18 -3.33 33.02 13.66
N SER A 19 -2.81 33.87 12.79
CA SER A 19 -2.34 35.21 13.15
C SER A 19 -2.88 36.25 12.15
N ALA A 20 -2.95 37.50 12.63
CA ALA A 20 -3.82 38.58 12.20
C ALA A 20 -3.74 38.99 10.71
N ARG A 21 -4.92 39.36 10.17
CA ARG A 21 -5.28 39.70 8.78
C ARG A 21 -5.26 38.49 7.84
N GLN A 22 -6.37 37.74 7.83
CA GLN A 22 -6.64 36.69 6.84
C GLN A 22 -6.53 37.28 5.43
N ARG A 23 -5.38 37.11 4.79
CA ARG A 23 -5.26 37.33 3.35
C ARG A 23 -5.79 36.06 2.69
N PHE A 24 -6.74 36.21 1.79
CA PHE A 24 -7.20 35.14 0.93
C PHE A 24 -6.29 35.03 -0.29
N CYS A 25 -6.40 33.93 -1.02
CA CYS A 25 -5.68 33.78 -2.27
C CYS A 25 -6.12 34.86 -3.27
N THR A 26 -5.17 35.50 -3.94
CA THR A 26 -5.43 36.48 -5.00
C THR A 26 -5.91 35.84 -6.32
N VAL A 27 -6.25 34.55 -6.31
CA VAL A 27 -6.72 33.84 -7.50
C VAL A 27 -8.23 33.86 -7.45
N GLU A 28 -8.87 34.35 -8.50
CA GLU A 28 -10.33 34.42 -8.59
C GLU A 28 -10.96 33.04 -8.40
N GLY A 29 -11.97 32.96 -7.53
CA GLY A 29 -12.62 31.69 -7.15
C GLY A 29 -11.84 30.83 -6.15
N CYS A 30 -10.83 31.39 -5.45
CA CYS A 30 -10.07 30.67 -4.43
C CYS A 30 -10.17 31.30 -3.03
N ASP A 31 -11.11 30.81 -2.22
CA ASP A 31 -11.30 31.24 -0.82
C ASP A 31 -10.31 30.63 0.19
N ARG A 32 -9.19 30.10 -0.30
CA ARG A 32 -8.18 29.47 0.56
C ARG A 32 -7.28 30.52 1.19
N SER A 33 -6.83 30.26 2.42
CA SER A 33 -5.87 31.12 3.11
C SER A 33 -4.59 31.31 2.28
N HIS A 34 -4.14 32.56 2.18
CA HIS A 34 -2.85 32.96 1.63
C HIS A 34 -1.72 32.25 2.39
N TYR A 35 -0.80 31.65 1.64
CA TYR A 35 0.41 31.01 2.17
C TYR A 35 1.65 31.88 1.93
N ALA A 36 1.91 32.27 0.67
CA ALA A 36 3.03 33.13 0.29
C ALA A 36 2.75 33.85 -1.04
N LYS A 37 3.28 35.06 -1.24
CA LYS A 37 3.10 35.89 -2.45
C LYS A 37 1.64 36.14 -2.90
N GLY A 38 0.73 36.41 -1.97
CA GLY A 38 -0.72 36.53 -2.24
C GLY A 38 -1.44 35.20 -2.58
N MET A 39 -0.74 34.08 -2.72
CA MET A 39 -1.32 32.82 -3.18
C MET A 39 -1.49 31.77 -2.07
N CYS A 40 -2.52 30.93 -2.14
CA CYS A 40 -2.63 29.76 -1.28
C CYS A 40 -1.52 28.73 -1.57
N PHE A 41 -1.28 27.80 -0.65
CA PHE A 41 -0.20 26.80 -0.78
C PHE A 41 -0.24 26.05 -2.12
N LYS A 42 -1.44 25.68 -2.62
CA LYS A 42 -1.60 24.98 -3.90
C LYS A 42 -1.16 25.86 -5.08
N HIS A 43 -1.60 27.11 -5.12
CA HIS A 43 -1.28 28.05 -6.21
C HIS A 43 0.16 28.54 -6.16
N TRP A 44 0.70 28.80 -4.96
CA TRP A 44 2.11 29.13 -4.78
C TRP A 44 3.02 28.00 -5.27
N ARG A 45 2.67 26.75 -4.94
CA ARG A 45 3.42 25.56 -5.35
C ARG A 45 3.33 25.35 -6.87
N ALA A 46 2.14 25.49 -7.45
CA ALA A 46 1.94 25.42 -8.91
C ALA A 46 2.70 26.52 -9.66
N SER A 47 2.67 27.77 -9.17
CA SER A 47 3.39 28.92 -9.76
C SER A 47 4.91 28.73 -9.75
N LYS A 48 5.44 27.97 -8.78
CA LYS A 48 6.86 27.64 -8.68
C LYS A 48 7.30 26.47 -9.58
N GLY A 49 6.43 25.95 -10.43
CA GLY A 49 6.73 24.78 -11.27
C GLY A 49 6.82 23.46 -10.48
N TYR A 50 6.66 23.49 -9.16
CA TYR A 50 6.41 22.31 -8.35
C TYR A 50 4.96 21.89 -8.59
N GLY A 51 4.68 21.34 -9.78
CA GLY A 51 3.33 21.06 -10.27
C GLY A 51 2.37 20.65 -9.16
N ALA A 52 1.21 21.32 -9.09
CA ALA A 52 0.09 20.83 -8.30
C ALA A 52 -0.11 19.38 -8.74
N GLY A 53 0.34 18.43 -7.90
CA GLY A 53 0.79 17.09 -8.31
C GLY A 53 0.22 16.67 -9.65
N GLY A 54 1.07 16.69 -10.69
CA GLY A 54 0.66 16.41 -12.08
C GLY A 54 -0.23 15.17 -12.16
N ASP A 55 -1.02 15.05 -13.22
CA ASP A 55 -2.08 14.05 -13.30
C ASP A 55 -1.60 12.67 -12.83
N ARG A 56 -1.95 12.34 -11.58
CA ARG A 56 -1.49 11.12 -10.92
C ARG A 56 -2.08 9.93 -11.63
N VAL A 57 -3.20 10.12 -12.35
CA VAL A 57 -3.80 9.09 -13.19
C VAL A 57 -2.84 8.78 -14.34
N SER A 58 -2.43 9.78 -15.13
CA SER A 58 -1.44 9.61 -16.20
C SER A 58 -0.11 8.98 -15.72
N ALA A 59 0.42 9.43 -14.58
CA ALA A 59 1.66 8.86 -14.02
C ALA A 59 1.49 7.39 -13.56
N ASN A 60 0.37 7.06 -12.93
CA ASN A 60 0.08 5.69 -12.50
C ASN A 60 -0.22 4.78 -13.70
N VAL A 61 -0.89 5.28 -14.74
CA VAL A 61 -1.16 4.52 -15.98
C VAL A 61 0.15 4.17 -16.69
N SER A 62 1.10 5.10 -16.76
CA SER A 62 2.44 4.83 -17.30
C SER A 62 3.17 3.74 -16.50
N TYR A 63 3.10 3.79 -15.17
CA TYR A 63 3.69 2.76 -14.31
C TYR A 63 3.01 1.39 -14.44
N ASP A 64 1.68 1.34 -14.40
CA ASP A 64 0.89 0.10 -14.50
C ASP A 64 1.05 -0.58 -15.87
N SER A 65 1.16 0.23 -16.92
CA SER A 65 1.36 -0.23 -18.31
C SER A 65 2.82 -0.55 -18.63
N SER A 66 3.76 -0.20 -17.76
CA SER A 66 5.16 -0.59 -17.92
C SER A 66 5.34 -2.10 -17.72
N GLU A 67 6.37 -2.70 -18.33
CA GLU A 67 6.68 -4.12 -18.14
C GLU A 67 6.89 -4.47 -16.66
N GLN A 68 7.50 -3.56 -15.90
CA GLN A 68 7.66 -3.71 -14.45
C GLN A 68 6.32 -3.73 -13.69
N GLY A 69 5.36 -2.90 -14.10
CA GLY A 69 4.01 -2.86 -13.54
C GLY A 69 3.23 -4.14 -13.81
N LYS A 70 3.21 -4.55 -15.08
CA LYS A 70 2.57 -5.80 -15.52
C LYS A 70 3.14 -7.03 -14.80
N GLU A 71 4.46 -7.13 -14.71
CA GLU A 71 5.12 -8.27 -14.05
C GLU A 71 4.81 -8.32 -12.55
N ARG A 72 4.79 -7.16 -11.88
CA ARG A 72 4.35 -7.07 -10.47
C ARG A 72 2.92 -7.57 -10.29
N HIS A 73 2.00 -7.15 -11.17
CA HIS A 73 0.60 -7.59 -11.15
C HIS A 73 0.48 -9.08 -11.39
N LYS A 74 1.17 -9.63 -12.39
CA LYS A 74 1.20 -11.06 -12.70
C LYS A 74 1.70 -11.88 -11.52
N ARG A 75 2.83 -11.49 -10.91
CA ARG A 75 3.39 -12.11 -9.70
C ARG A 75 2.41 -12.15 -8.54
N SER A 76 1.74 -11.03 -8.26
CA SER A 76 0.75 -10.96 -7.17
C SER A 76 -0.48 -11.80 -7.48
N TYR A 77 -0.96 -11.76 -8.71
CA TYR A 77 -2.14 -12.47 -9.16
C TYR A 77 -1.97 -13.99 -9.06
N LEU A 78 -0.89 -14.54 -9.64
CA LEU A 78 -0.61 -15.98 -9.61
C LEU A 78 -0.53 -16.51 -8.18
N LYS A 79 0.17 -15.77 -7.31
CA LYS A 79 0.27 -16.12 -5.89
C LYS A 79 -1.07 -16.15 -5.18
N ARG A 80 -1.92 -15.13 -5.41
CA ARG A 80 -3.27 -15.10 -4.82
C ARG A 80 -4.15 -16.23 -5.35
N GLN A 81 -4.06 -16.55 -6.64
CA GLN A 81 -4.85 -17.62 -7.26
C GLN A 81 -4.49 -18.99 -6.68
N ILE A 82 -3.19 -19.32 -6.57
CA ILE A 82 -2.75 -20.60 -6.01
C ILE A 82 -3.16 -20.72 -4.54
N ILE A 83 -2.92 -19.68 -3.74
CA ILE A 83 -3.30 -19.68 -2.32
C ILE A 83 -4.81 -19.82 -2.17
N LYS A 84 -5.61 -19.10 -2.98
CA LYS A 84 -7.08 -19.24 -2.97
C LYS A 84 -7.52 -20.65 -3.36
N LYS A 85 -6.91 -21.26 -4.37
CA LYS A 85 -7.24 -22.63 -4.82
C LYS A 85 -6.93 -23.68 -3.76
N LEU A 86 -5.80 -23.56 -3.06
CA LEU A 86 -5.34 -24.53 -2.07
C LEU A 86 -6.01 -24.35 -0.69
N THR A 87 -6.19 -23.10 -0.26
CA THR A 87 -6.62 -22.78 1.12
C THR A 87 -8.04 -22.26 1.21
N GLY A 88 -8.65 -21.86 0.08
CA GLY A 88 -9.95 -21.19 0.04
C GLY A 88 -9.92 -19.72 0.43
N LYS A 89 -8.78 -19.21 0.95
CA LYS A 89 -8.66 -17.85 1.48
C LYS A 89 -8.33 -16.85 0.38
N THR A 90 -8.94 -15.68 0.45
CA THR A 90 -8.74 -14.58 -0.52
C THR A 90 -7.55 -13.71 -0.16
N SER A 91 -7.19 -13.62 1.12
CA SER A 91 -6.02 -12.90 1.60
C SER A 91 -4.84 -13.81 1.87
N ILE A 92 -3.67 -13.41 1.36
CA ILE A 92 -2.40 -14.10 1.61
C ILE A 92 -2.05 -14.02 3.09
N THR A 93 -2.25 -12.87 3.75
CA THR A 93 -1.90 -12.71 5.17
C THR A 93 -2.72 -13.63 6.06
N GLU A 94 -4.02 -13.78 5.75
CA GLU A 94 -4.91 -14.70 6.47
C GLU A 94 -4.55 -16.17 6.22
N ALA A 95 -4.08 -16.49 5.01
CA ALA A 95 -3.65 -17.85 4.68
C ALA A 95 -2.40 -18.30 5.44
N PHE A 96 -1.48 -17.38 5.71
CA PHE A 96 -0.28 -17.67 6.51
C PHE A 96 -0.51 -17.55 8.02
N ALA A 97 -1.59 -16.91 8.46
CA ALA A 97 -1.96 -16.81 9.87
C ALA A 97 -2.68 -18.07 10.39
N ASP A 98 -3.34 -18.83 9.51
CA ASP A 98 -4.05 -20.06 9.88
C ASP A 98 -3.15 -21.29 9.70
N PRO A 99 -2.80 -22.03 10.78
CA PRO A 99 -1.93 -23.20 10.69
C PRO A 99 -2.50 -24.30 9.79
N ALA A 100 -3.82 -24.48 9.71
CA ALA A 100 -4.44 -25.47 8.83
C ALA A 100 -4.28 -25.11 7.35
N ALA A 101 -4.28 -23.81 7.01
CA ALA A 101 -3.99 -23.37 5.65
C ALA A 101 -2.50 -23.51 5.32
N VAL A 102 -1.61 -23.22 6.26
CA VAL A 102 -0.17 -23.44 6.07
C VAL A 102 0.13 -24.92 5.85
N ALA A 103 -0.50 -25.84 6.61
CA ALA A 103 -0.36 -27.28 6.40
C ALA A 103 -0.76 -27.71 4.97
N LYS A 104 -1.89 -27.19 4.45
CA LYS A 104 -2.33 -27.44 3.07
C LYS A 104 -1.34 -26.91 2.02
N LEU A 105 -0.76 -25.74 2.26
CA LEU A 105 0.26 -25.16 1.40
C LEU A 105 1.54 -26.02 1.39
N ARG A 106 2.00 -26.48 2.56
CA ARG A 106 3.15 -27.39 2.68
C ARG A 106 2.92 -28.72 1.96
N ALA A 107 1.74 -29.31 2.11
CA ALA A 107 1.37 -30.55 1.42
C ALA A 107 1.35 -30.42 -0.12
N SER A 108 1.26 -29.19 -0.64
CA SER A 108 1.14 -28.88 -2.07
C SER A 108 2.39 -28.20 -2.63
N GLU A 109 3.59 -28.55 -2.12
CA GLU A 109 4.87 -27.93 -2.49
C GLU A 109 5.12 -27.88 -4.00
N ALA A 110 4.78 -28.97 -4.72
CA ALA A 110 4.91 -29.04 -6.18
C ALA A 110 4.11 -27.96 -6.92
N THR A 111 2.98 -27.52 -6.38
CA THR A 111 2.18 -26.42 -6.97
C THR A 111 2.72 -25.04 -6.62
N LEU A 112 3.48 -24.94 -5.52
CA LEU A 112 4.09 -23.68 -5.07
C LEU A 112 5.40 -23.37 -5.78
N ASP A 113 6.06 -24.37 -6.38
CA ASP A 113 7.35 -24.22 -7.08
C ASP A 113 7.31 -23.10 -8.14
N ALA A 114 6.27 -23.08 -8.97
CA ALA A 114 6.07 -22.06 -10.02
C ALA A 114 5.93 -20.61 -9.49
N VAL A 115 5.64 -20.45 -8.20
CA VAL A 115 5.43 -19.17 -7.52
C VAL A 115 6.42 -19.01 -6.36
N TRP A 116 7.37 -19.93 -6.20
CA TRP A 116 8.26 -19.98 -5.04
C TRP A 116 9.07 -18.68 -4.90
N GLU A 117 9.61 -18.19 -6.01
CA GLU A 117 10.35 -16.92 -6.09
C GLU A 117 9.52 -15.69 -5.72
N PHE A 118 8.19 -15.86 -5.68
CA PHE A 118 7.28 -14.79 -5.35
C PHE A 118 6.97 -14.63 -3.85
N PHE A 119 7.32 -15.63 -3.04
CA PHE A 119 7.19 -15.57 -1.59
C PHE A 119 8.28 -14.71 -0.92
N THR A 120 7.93 -14.08 0.19
CA THR A 120 8.91 -13.37 1.03
C THR A 120 9.79 -14.37 1.77
N LYS A 121 10.94 -13.92 2.29
CA LYS A 121 11.85 -14.78 3.07
C LYS A 121 11.12 -15.44 4.26
N ASP A 122 10.29 -14.67 4.97
CA ASP A 122 9.53 -15.17 6.12
C ASP A 122 8.49 -16.22 5.72
N GLN A 123 7.79 -16.00 4.60
CA GLN A 123 6.84 -16.99 4.08
C GLN A 123 7.52 -18.28 3.63
N LYS A 124 8.69 -18.17 2.98
CA LYS A 124 9.50 -19.34 2.63
C LYS A 124 9.97 -20.09 3.88
N ALA A 125 10.34 -19.39 4.95
CA ALA A 125 10.73 -19.99 6.22
C ALA A 125 9.57 -20.76 6.86
N VAL A 126 8.37 -20.17 6.90
CA VAL A 126 7.16 -20.85 7.40
C VAL A 126 6.85 -22.11 6.58
N LEU A 127 6.95 -22.06 5.25
CA LEU A 127 6.69 -23.23 4.41
C LEU A 127 7.78 -24.31 4.49
N ARG A 128 9.05 -23.93 4.71
CA ARG A 128 10.18 -24.87 4.84
C ARG A 128 10.30 -25.57 6.18
N GLN A 129 9.64 -25.07 7.22
CA GLN A 129 9.52 -25.82 8.46
C GLN A 129 8.75 -27.11 8.16
N ARG A 130 9.47 -28.19 7.85
CA ARG A 130 9.02 -29.56 8.06
C ARG A 130 8.62 -29.63 9.53
N GLU A 131 7.48 -30.23 9.82
CA GLU A 131 7.09 -30.54 11.19
C GLU A 131 8.20 -31.41 11.81
N GLU A 132 9.18 -30.77 12.46
CA GLU A 132 9.90 -31.31 13.60
C GLU A 132 9.10 -30.89 14.85
N GLU A 133 7.84 -31.32 14.92
CA GLU A 133 7.14 -31.43 16.19
C GLU A 133 6.67 -32.88 16.29
N SER A 134 7.19 -33.49 17.36
CA SER A 134 7.17 -34.91 17.71
C SER A 134 5.79 -35.47 18.02
#